data_AF-A0A550HAF5-F1
#
_entry.id   AF-A0A550HAF5-F1
#
_cell.length_a   1.000
_cell.length_b   1.000
_cell.length_c   1.000
_cell.angle_alpha   90.00
_cell.angle_beta   90.00
_cell.angle_gamma   90.00
#
_symmetry.space_group_name_H-M   'P 1'
#
loop_
_entity.id
_entity.type
_entity.pdbx_description
1 polymer ?
#
loop_
_entity_poly.entity_id
_entity_poly.type
_entity_poly.pdbx_seq_one_letter_code
_entity_poly.pdbx_strand_id
1 'polypeptide(L)'
;MAALLHATGESQTEFAAALGVSQAQVSRRQSGAAAWSLADCEAVAAHYGITAHDLLAGPTRAAEALPTERRRVPGRHVPSARPAVVDGGA
;
A
#
# COMPACT_ATOMS: atom_id res chain seq x y z
N MET A 1 -5.06 3.97 -4.73
CA MET A 1 -4.46 2.79 -4.06
C MET A 1 -3.33 3.13 -3.10
N ALA A 2 -2.54 4.19 -3.31
CA ALA A 2 -1.52 4.61 -2.33
C ALA A 2 -2.09 4.82 -0.91
N ALA A 3 -3.33 5.32 -0.79
CA ALA A 3 -4.05 5.42 0.48
C ALA A 3 -4.27 4.07 1.17
N LEU A 4 -4.52 2.98 0.42
CA LEU A 4 -4.68 1.63 0.97
C LEU A 4 -3.34 1.10 1.48
N LEU A 5 -2.27 1.22 0.69
CA LEU A 5 -0.91 0.86 1.13
C LEU A 5 -0.52 1.60 2.41
N HIS A 6 -0.84 2.89 2.49
CA HIS A 6 -0.59 3.67 3.70
C HIS A 6 -1.42 3.16 4.89
N ALA A 7 -2.72 2.92 4.68
CA ALA A 7 -3.66 2.48 5.71
C ALA A 7 -3.38 1.06 6.22
N THR A 8 -2.84 0.16 5.39
CA THR A 8 -2.45 -1.20 5.79
C THR A 8 -0.99 -1.30 6.24
N GLY A 9 -0.16 -0.32 5.87
CA GLY A 9 1.29 -0.36 6.09
C GLY A 9 2.05 -1.23 5.09
N GLU A 10 1.38 -1.71 4.05
CA GLU A 10 1.93 -2.57 3.00
C GLU A 10 2.84 -1.78 2.04
N SER A 11 3.93 -2.40 1.60
CA SER A 11 4.79 -1.85 0.55
C SER A 11 4.22 -2.11 -0.85
N GLN A 12 4.65 -1.32 -1.84
CA GLN A 12 4.27 -1.60 -3.25
C GLN A 12 4.76 -2.96 -3.73
N THR A 13 5.86 -3.50 -3.17
CA THR A 13 6.40 -4.81 -3.54
C THR A 13 5.52 -5.95 -3.06
N GLU A 14 5.08 -5.91 -1.80
CA GLU A 14 4.15 -6.90 -1.24
C GLU A 14 2.81 -6.89 -1.99
N PHE A 15 2.29 -5.69 -2.25
CA PHE A 15 1.08 -5.51 -3.04
C PHE A 15 1.23 -6.01 -4.49
N ALA A 16 2.37 -5.76 -5.14
CA ALA A 16 2.64 -6.25 -6.48
C ALA A 16 2.69 -7.78 -6.53
N ALA A 17 3.33 -8.41 -5.53
CA ALA A 17 3.39 -9.85 -5.41
C ALA A 17 1.99 -10.47 -5.25
N ALA A 18 1.11 -9.86 -4.43
CA ALA A 18 -0.26 -10.31 -4.24
C ALA A 18 -1.09 -10.25 -5.54
N LEU A 19 -0.80 -9.28 -6.41
CA LEU A 19 -1.47 -9.13 -7.71
C LEU A 19 -0.79 -9.90 -8.85
N GLY A 20 0.34 -10.57 -8.61
CA GLY A 20 1.10 -11.25 -9.65
C GLY A 20 1.73 -10.31 -10.70
N VAL A 21 1.99 -9.06 -10.33
CA VAL A 21 2.62 -8.05 -11.21
C VAL A 21 3.95 -7.57 -10.62
N SER A 22 4.73 -6.83 -11.40
CA SER A 22 5.95 -6.19 -10.90
C SER A 22 5.64 -4.89 -10.13
N GLN A 23 6.51 -4.56 -9.17
CA GLN A 23 6.45 -3.27 -8.48
C GLN A 23 6.56 -2.08 -9.46
N ALA A 24 7.34 -2.21 -10.54
CA ALA A 24 7.44 -1.19 -11.58
C ALA A 24 6.10 -0.96 -12.30
N GLN A 25 5.31 -2.01 -12.55
CA GLN A 25 3.95 -1.87 -13.10
C GLN A 25 3.03 -1.14 -12.12
N VAL A 26 3.08 -1.49 -10.82
CA VAL A 26 2.32 -0.79 -9.77
C VAL A 26 2.70 0.69 -9.72
N SER A 27 4.00 1.01 -9.69
CA SER A 27 4.50 2.39 -9.63
C SER A 27 3.99 3.23 -10.80
N ARG A 28 4.12 2.73 -12.04
CA ARG A 28 3.59 3.43 -13.24
C ARG A 28 2.08 3.65 -13.17
N ARG A 29 1.33 2.67 -12.67
CA ARG A 29 -0.13 2.79 -12.54
C ARG A 29 -0.53 3.77 -11.43
N GLN A 30 0.24 3.88 -10.36
CA GLN A 30 -0.01 4.84 -9.27
C GLN A 30 0.37 6.28 -9.65
N SER A 31 1.38 6.46 -10.50
CA SER A 31 1.75 7.77 -11.04
C SER A 31 0.85 8.26 -12.18
N GLY A 32 -0.11 7.43 -12.62
CA GLY A 32 -0.98 7.73 -13.77
C GLY A 32 -0.31 7.51 -15.12
N ALA A 33 0.93 7.01 -15.16
CA ALA A 33 1.63 6.69 -16.40
C ALA A 33 1.09 5.43 -17.10
N ALA A 34 0.27 4.63 -16.41
CA ALA A 34 -0.47 3.51 -16.98
C ALA A 34 -1.87 3.41 -16.35
N ALA A 35 -2.87 3.04 -17.15
CA ALA A 35 -4.22 2.85 -16.65
C ALA A 35 -4.35 1.55 -15.84
N TRP A 36 -5.29 1.55 -14.90
CA TRP A 36 -5.80 0.33 -14.26
C TRP A 36 -6.91 -0.26 -15.12
N SER A 37 -6.83 -1.54 -15.46
CA SER A 37 -7.98 -2.22 -16.05
C SER A 37 -9.04 -2.49 -14.97
N LEU A 38 -10.29 -2.72 -15.39
CA LEU A 38 -11.35 -3.09 -14.44
C LEU A 38 -11.03 -4.40 -13.71
N ALA A 39 -10.45 -5.38 -14.41
CA ALA A 39 -10.02 -6.64 -13.81
C ALA A 39 -8.91 -6.42 -12.76
N ASP A 40 -7.97 -5.50 -13.01
CA ASP A 40 -6.99 -5.14 -11.98
C ASP A 40 -7.67 -4.49 -10.76
N CYS A 41 -8.68 -3.63 -10.97
CA CYS A 41 -9.44 -3.04 -9.87
C CYS A 41 -10.18 -4.09 -9.04
N GLU A 42 -10.76 -5.11 -9.68
CA GLU A 42 -11.40 -6.24 -8.98
C GLU A 42 -10.38 -7.05 -8.17
N ALA A 43 -9.22 -7.35 -8.75
CA ALA A 43 -8.14 -8.05 -8.04
C ALA A 43 -7.64 -7.26 -6.82
N VAL A 44 -7.54 -5.94 -6.95
CA VAL A 44 -7.18 -5.05 -5.83
C VAL A 44 -8.25 -5.04 -4.74
N ALA A 45 -9.52 -4.94 -5.13
CA ALA A 45 -10.63 -4.96 -4.19
C ALA A 45 -10.67 -6.28 -3.41
N ALA A 46 -10.52 -7.41 -4.12
CA ALA A 46 -10.41 -8.73 -3.51
C ALA A 46 -9.20 -8.85 -2.58
N HIS A 47 -8.03 -8.33 -2.99
CA HIS A 47 -6.83 -8.31 -2.14
C HIS A 47 -7.10 -7.61 -0.81
N TYR A 48 -7.78 -6.46 -0.81
CA TYR A 48 -8.05 -5.69 0.41
C TYR A 48 -9.32 -6.11 1.18
N GLY A 49 -10.12 -7.04 0.65
CA GLY A 49 -11.39 -7.44 1.25
C GLY A 49 -12.46 -6.34 1.19
N ILE A 50 -12.43 -5.49 0.16
CA ILE A 50 -13.41 -4.42 -0.08
C ILE A 50 -14.14 -4.66 -1.41
N THR A 51 -15.17 -3.87 -1.72
CA THR A 51 -15.83 -3.95 -3.03
C THR A 51 -15.09 -3.10 -4.08
N ALA A 52 -15.19 -3.49 -5.36
CA ALA A 52 -14.66 -2.67 -6.46
C ALA A 52 -15.33 -1.28 -6.51
N HIS A 53 -16.60 -1.18 -6.10
CA HIS A 53 -17.30 0.09 -5.98
C HIS A 53 -16.67 1.00 -4.92
N ASP A 54 -16.38 0.48 -3.71
CA ASP A 54 -15.70 1.27 -2.67
C ASP A 54 -14.30 1.72 -3.12
N LEU A 55 -13.59 0.88 -3.88
CA LEU A 55 -12.29 1.21 -4.47
C LEU A 55 -12.40 2.36 -5.49
N LEU A 56 -13.40 2.32 -6.37
CA LEU A 56 -13.61 3.29 -7.45
C LEU A 56 -14.27 4.58 -6.98
N ALA A 57 -14.98 4.55 -5.85
CA ALA A 57 -15.56 5.74 -5.21
C ALA A 57 -14.50 6.72 -4.68
N GLY A 58 -13.25 6.28 -4.58
CA GLY A 58 -12.10 7.14 -4.31
C GLY A 58 -11.25 6.68 -3.12
N PRO A 59 -10.08 7.32 -2.92
CA PRO A 59 -9.10 6.89 -1.93
C PRO A 59 -9.63 6.92 -0.49
N THR A 60 -10.44 7.93 -0.13
CA THR A 60 -11.04 8.04 1.21
C THR A 60 -12.01 6.90 1.46
N ARG A 61 -12.96 6.68 0.55
CA ARG A 61 -13.97 5.63 0.68
C ARG A 61 -13.34 4.23 0.75
N ALA A 62 -12.34 3.97 -0.08
CA ALA A 62 -11.61 2.71 -0.06
C ALA A 62 -10.93 2.44 1.29
N ALA A 63 -10.30 3.46 1.89
CA ALA A 63 -9.67 3.34 3.20
C ALA A 63 -10.68 3.13 4.33
N GLU A 64 -11.84 3.81 4.27
CA GLU A 64 -12.94 3.62 5.24
C GLU A 64 -13.58 2.23 5.15
N ALA A 65 -13.58 1.60 3.96
CA ALA A 65 -14.13 0.28 3.75
C ALA A 65 -13.20 -0.86 4.23
N LEU A 66 -11.93 -0.56 4.56
CA LEU A 66 -10.98 -1.58 4.98
C LEU A 66 -11.46 -2.35 6.23
N PRO A 67 -11.38 -3.69 6.24
CA PRO A 67 -11.57 -4.49 7.44
C PRO A 67 -10.65 -4.04 8.57
N THR A 68 -11.13 -4.12 9.81
CA THR A 68 -10.43 -3.52 10.97
C THR A 68 -9.09 -4.19 11.22
N GLU A 69 -9.00 -5.50 11.00
CA GLU A 69 -7.81 -6.33 11.09
C GLU A 69 -6.71 -5.96 10.07
N ARG A 70 -7.09 -5.32 8.95
CA ARG A 70 -6.16 -4.87 7.92
C ARG A 70 -5.69 -3.44 8.12
N ARG A 71 -6.37 -2.67 8.97
CA ARG A 71 -5.94 -1.31 9.29
C ARG A 71 -4.68 -1.41 10.13
N ARG A 72 -3.68 -0.64 9.75
CA ARG A 72 -2.47 -0.45 10.54
C ARG A 72 -2.91 0.03 11.91
N VAL A 73 -2.67 -0.79 12.93
CA VAL A 73 -2.84 -0.35 14.32
C VAL A 73 -1.81 0.76 14.56
N PRO A 74 -2.22 1.97 14.97
CA PRO A 74 -1.28 2.99 15.41
C PRO A 74 -0.69 2.57 16.78
N GLY A 75 0.17 1.56 16.76
CA GLY A 75 0.88 1.01 17.92
C GLY A 75 2.34 1.42 17.86
N ARG A 76 2.70 2.41 18.70
CA ARG A 76 4.05 2.84 19.08
C ARG A 76 5.13 2.66 18.00
N HIS A 77 5.37 3.72 17.23
CA HIS A 77 6.65 3.89 16.56
C HIS A 77 7.74 3.88 17.66
N VAL A 78 8.42 2.75 17.84
CA VAL A 78 9.70 2.73 18.56
C VAL A 78 10.70 3.23 17.53
N PRO A 79 11.26 4.45 17.68
CA PRO A 79 12.34 4.86 16.81
C PRO A 79 13.49 3.91 17.08
N SER A 80 13.81 3.04 16.11
CA SER A 80 15.07 2.31 16.12
C SER A 80 16.17 3.35 15.96
N ALA A 81 16.76 3.75 17.09
CA ALA A 81 17.93 4.61 17.11
C ALA A 81 19.01 3.96 16.24
N ARG A 82 19.50 4.69 15.23
CA ARG A 82 20.73 4.34 14.52
C ARG A 82 21.89 4.51 15.51
N PRO A 83 22.75 3.50 15.73
CA PRO A 83 24.00 3.74 16.44
C PRO A 83 24.87 4.64 15.54
N ALA A 84 25.16 5.83 16.03
CA ALA A 84 26.15 6.71 15.42
C ALA A 84 27.52 6.06 15.62
N VAL A 85 28.04 5.47 14.55
CA VAL A 85 29.46 5.15 14.44
C VAL A 85 30.21 6.47 14.31
N VAL A 86 30.82 6.92 15.40
CA VAL A 86 31.88 7.95 15.35
C VAL A 86 33.19 7.19 15.16
N ASP A 87 33.68 7.21 13.93
CA ASP A 87 35.01 6.71 13.59
C ASP A 87 36.02 7.78 14.04
N GLY A 88 36.92 7.38 14.95
CA GLY A 88 37.98 8.23 15.47
C GLY A 88 39.13 8.33 14.48
N GLY A 89 39.46 9.55 14.06
CA GLY A 89 40.61 9.85 13.22
C GLY A 89 41.64 10.72 13.96
N ALA A 90 42.78 10.08 14.25
CA ALA A 90 44.15 10.55 14.54
C ALA A 90 44.44 12.03 14.86
#